data_AF-A0A853IFZ5-F1
#
_entry.id   AF-A0A853IFZ5-F1
#
_cell.length_a   1.000
_cell.length_b   1.000
_cell.length_c   1.000
_cell.angle_alpha   90.00
_cell.angle_beta   90.00
_cell.angle_gamma   90.00
#
_symmetry.space_group_name_H-M   'P 1'
#
loop_
_entity.id
_entity.type
_entity.pdbx_description
1 polymer ?
#
loop_
_entity_poly.entity_id
_entity_poly.type
_entity_poly.pdbx_seq_one_letter_code
_entity_poly.pdbx_strand_id
1 'polypeptide(L)'
;MKKTKTTCCKGLSLYYGYRPTTNIEKEESTANHLCIACDKKGQYITGDIGPKRTCGELLYYKAALRCRCGFMNYVYVIVNDLKEQQKKGVLSSDDAIVKAQTEDVLPQWETEELLQRASAAAHHKNFKLSRAMVDKCLEITPKHPAAWYNLGWLATNDGNYPAAIEAYQKAQALSDDFPSAALNLGHIYQELGKYQDAIDAFTQFLDKYPKHAVASRCVRECKKKMGE
;
A
#
# COMPACT_ATOMS: atom_id res chain seq x y z
N MET A 1 22.28 2.43 -31.52
CA MET A 1 21.29 1.91 -30.55
C MET A 1 21.01 3.01 -29.54
N LYS A 2 19.80 3.58 -29.56
CA LYS A 2 19.40 4.67 -28.65
C LYS A 2 19.29 4.10 -27.24
N LYS A 3 20.20 4.48 -26.34
CA LYS A 3 20.02 4.30 -24.90
C LYS A 3 18.81 5.15 -24.50
N THR A 4 17.65 4.52 -24.35
CA THR A 4 16.55 5.11 -23.60
C THR A 4 17.09 5.38 -22.21
N LYS A 5 17.38 6.64 -21.92
CA LYS A 5 17.53 7.12 -20.55
C LYS A 5 16.17 6.93 -19.90
N THR A 6 15.90 5.74 -19.37
CA THR A 6 14.95 5.58 -18.30
C THR A 6 15.53 6.43 -17.17
N THR A 7 15.04 7.66 -17.05
CA THR A 7 15.19 8.42 -15.81
C THR A 7 14.58 7.53 -14.74
N CYS A 8 15.43 6.74 -14.08
CA CYS A 8 15.08 6.02 -12.88
C CYS A 8 14.66 7.11 -11.89
N CYS A 9 13.36 7.40 -11.85
CA CYS A 9 12.80 8.28 -10.85
C CYS A 9 13.22 7.68 -9.52
N LYS A 10 14.11 8.35 -8.78
CA LYS A 10 14.55 7.93 -7.46
C LYS A 10 13.30 7.51 -6.68
N GLY A 11 13.15 6.22 -6.39
CA GLY A 11 11.97 5.76 -5.67
C GLY A 11 11.98 6.35 -4.27
N LEU A 12 10.80 6.70 -3.77
CA LEU A 12 10.57 7.43 -2.51
C LEU A 12 11.28 6.82 -1.30
N SER A 13 11.53 5.52 -1.36
CA SER A 13 12.24 4.69 -0.38
C SER A 13 13.75 4.96 -0.27
N LEU A 14 14.40 5.43 -1.34
CA LEU A 14 15.86 5.49 -1.39
C LEU A 14 16.45 6.76 -0.78
N TYR A 15 15.63 7.61 -0.16
CA TYR A 15 16.08 8.87 0.42
C TYR A 15 16.64 8.74 1.83
N TYR A 16 16.50 7.58 2.47
CA TYR A 16 16.80 7.42 3.89
C TYR A 16 17.66 6.16 4.10
N GLY A 17 18.91 6.39 4.49
CA GLY A 17 19.96 5.37 4.62
C GLY A 17 20.28 4.96 6.06
N TYR A 18 19.31 5.02 6.99
CA TYR A 18 19.61 4.94 8.43
C TYR A 18 18.51 4.25 9.24
N ARG A 19 18.88 3.25 10.05
CA ARG A 19 18.01 2.60 11.03
C ARG A 19 18.20 3.30 12.37
N PRO A 20 17.21 4.08 12.84
CA PRO A 20 17.31 4.69 14.16
C PRO A 20 17.24 3.60 15.24
N THR A 21 18.21 3.63 16.14
CA THR A 21 18.37 2.69 17.27
C THR A 21 17.77 3.24 18.55
N THR A 22 17.69 4.57 18.67
CA THR A 22 17.07 5.27 19.81
C THR A 22 15.75 5.94 19.45
N ASN A 23 14.96 6.30 20.46
CA ASN A 23 13.72 7.06 20.22
C ASN A 23 13.98 8.47 19.68
N ILE A 24 15.09 9.10 20.10
CA ILE A 24 15.51 10.42 19.60
C ILE A 24 15.84 10.34 18.11
N GLU A 25 16.62 9.34 17.70
CA GLU A 25 16.95 9.11 16.29
C GLU A 25 15.71 8.79 15.44
N LYS A 26 14.72 8.10 16.02
CA LYS A 26 13.42 7.86 15.35
C LYS A 26 12.69 9.19 15.14
N GLU A 27 12.58 10.00 16.18
CA GLU A 27 11.92 11.31 16.13
C GLU A 27 12.60 12.24 15.11
N GLU A 28 13.92 12.37 15.13
CA GLU A 28 14.70 13.18 14.17
C GLU A 28 14.56 12.68 12.72
N SER A 29 14.61 11.36 12.52
CA SER A 29 14.36 10.76 11.21
C SER A 29 12.97 11.12 10.72
N THR A 30 11.93 10.87 11.53
CA THR A 30 10.55 11.20 11.16
C THR A 30 10.34 12.70 10.90
N ALA A 31 11.04 13.59 11.60
CA ALA A 31 10.91 15.03 11.43
C ALA A 31 11.32 15.53 10.02
N ASN A 32 12.22 14.81 9.34
CA ASN A 32 12.79 15.23 8.06
C ASN A 32 12.08 14.64 6.84
N HIS A 33 11.20 13.65 7.02
CA HIS A 33 10.49 13.01 5.91
C HIS A 33 9.39 13.93 5.36
N LEU A 34 9.24 13.95 4.04
CA LEU A 34 8.08 14.54 3.36
C LEU A 34 6.93 13.53 3.33
N CYS A 35 5.71 14.00 3.56
CA CYS A 35 4.51 13.21 3.28
C CYS A 35 4.25 13.16 1.77
N ILE A 36 4.13 11.96 1.19
CA ILE A 36 3.90 11.75 -0.24
C ILE A 36 2.54 12.32 -0.67
N ALA A 37 1.58 12.41 0.26
CA ALA A 37 0.27 12.94 -0.02
C ALA A 37 0.28 14.49 -0.03
N CYS A 38 0.80 15.12 1.03
CA CYS A 38 0.63 16.57 1.23
C CYS A 38 1.90 17.41 1.10
N ASP A 39 3.05 16.79 0.80
CA ASP A 39 4.37 17.42 0.66
C ASP A 39 4.84 18.23 1.88
N LYS A 40 4.24 18.02 3.06
CA LYS A 40 4.64 18.66 4.31
C LYS A 40 5.68 17.83 5.05
N LYS A 41 6.76 18.48 5.53
CA LYS A 41 7.78 17.88 6.41
C LYS A 41 7.31 17.86 7.87
N GLY A 42 7.89 16.97 8.68
CA GLY A 42 7.90 17.11 10.14
C GLY A 42 6.57 16.94 10.86
N GLN A 43 5.64 16.20 10.26
CA GLN A 43 4.28 16.02 10.80
C GLN A 43 3.93 14.55 11.04
N TYR A 44 4.92 13.72 11.35
CA TYR A 44 4.68 12.32 11.64
C TYR A 44 4.43 12.11 13.13
N ILE A 45 3.33 11.41 13.45
CA ILE A 45 2.84 11.25 14.82
C ILE A 45 3.52 10.04 15.48
N THR A 46 3.71 8.95 14.72
CA THR A 46 4.41 7.72 15.13
C THR A 46 4.99 7.03 13.88
N GLY A 47 6.04 6.23 14.10
CA GLY A 47 6.68 5.42 13.06
C GLY A 47 6.98 4.01 13.56
N ASP A 48 6.35 3.00 12.95
CA ASP A 48 6.69 1.59 13.20
C ASP A 48 7.60 1.07 12.10
N ILE A 49 8.72 0.48 12.50
CA ILE A 49 9.70 -0.14 11.59
C ILE A 49 9.34 -1.62 11.51
N GLY A 50 8.86 -2.03 10.33
CA GLY A 50 8.53 -3.41 10.00
C GLY A 50 9.76 -4.34 10.00
N PRO A 51 9.54 -5.65 9.80
CA PRO A 51 10.60 -6.65 9.90
C PRO A 51 11.74 -6.39 8.90
N LYS A 52 12.97 -6.70 9.34
CA LYS A 52 14.18 -6.68 8.52
C LYS A 52 14.02 -7.63 7.34
N ARG A 53 14.33 -7.15 6.14
CA ARG A 53 14.38 -7.96 4.92
C ARG A 53 15.77 -7.85 4.27
N THR A 54 16.10 -8.83 3.45
CA THR A 54 17.42 -8.96 2.81
C THR A 54 17.23 -9.19 1.31
N CYS A 55 18.00 -8.47 0.49
CA CYS A 55 18.15 -8.77 -0.94
C CYS A 55 19.63 -8.74 -1.29
N GLY A 56 20.24 -9.91 -1.48
CA GLY A 56 21.69 -10.05 -1.50
C GLY A 56 22.31 -9.52 -0.20
N GLU A 57 23.22 -8.55 -0.32
CA GLU A 57 23.87 -7.89 0.82
C GLU A 57 23.08 -6.71 1.39
N LEU A 58 21.97 -6.30 0.75
CA LEU A 58 21.20 -5.14 1.14
C LEU A 58 20.21 -5.49 2.25
N LEU A 59 20.27 -4.74 3.33
CA LEU A 59 19.27 -4.77 4.40
C LEU A 59 18.26 -3.65 4.20
N TYR A 60 16.97 -3.94 4.35
CA TYR A 60 15.94 -2.92 4.28
C TYR A 60 14.77 -3.18 5.22
N TYR A 61 14.05 -2.11 5.57
CA TYR A 61 12.92 -2.11 6.47
C TYR A 61 11.75 -1.33 5.85
N LYS A 62 10.51 -1.66 6.24
CA LYS A 62 9.32 -0.89 5.86
C LYS A 62 8.90 -0.02 7.05
N ALA A 63 9.02 1.29 6.95
CA ALA A 63 8.58 2.22 7.99
C ALA A 63 7.18 2.74 7.68
N ALA A 64 6.24 2.59 8.61
CA ALA A 64 4.89 3.15 8.51
C ALA A 64 4.83 4.47 9.28
N LEU A 65 4.71 5.59 8.58
CA LEU A 65 4.74 6.94 9.15
C LEU A 65 3.37 7.62 8.97
N ARG A 66 2.70 7.93 10.09
CA ARG A 66 1.40 8.61 10.07
C ARG A 66 1.54 10.13 9.99
N CYS A 67 1.18 10.74 8.87
CA CYS A 67 1.19 12.20 8.74
C CYS A 67 -0.01 12.84 9.46
N ARG A 68 0.11 14.10 9.91
CA ARG A 68 -1.01 14.89 10.45
C ARG A 68 -2.17 15.08 9.47
N CYS A 69 -1.96 14.94 8.15
CA CYS A 69 -3.07 14.92 7.18
C CYS A 69 -3.90 13.62 7.23
N GLY A 70 -3.53 12.67 8.11
CA GLY A 70 -4.18 11.38 8.29
C GLY A 70 -3.60 10.28 7.41
N PHE A 71 -2.79 10.61 6.39
CA PHE A 71 -2.24 9.63 5.46
C PHE A 71 -1.09 8.81 6.08
N MET A 72 -1.14 7.49 5.89
CA MET A 72 -0.08 6.56 6.27
C MET A 72 0.91 6.40 5.12
N ASN A 73 2.12 6.91 5.29
CA ASN A 73 3.21 6.70 4.36
C ASN A 73 3.91 5.40 4.74
N TYR A 74 4.12 4.49 3.79
CA TYR A 74 5.02 3.35 4.01
C TYR A 74 6.25 3.49 3.14
N VAL A 75 7.36 3.84 3.77
CA VAL A 75 8.64 4.08 3.11
C VAL A 75 9.51 2.84 3.30
N TYR A 76 10.14 2.34 2.25
CA TYR A 76 11.17 1.32 2.41
C TYR A 76 12.49 2.04 2.71
N VAL A 77 13.23 1.64 3.72
CA VAL A 77 14.48 2.28 4.12
C VAL A 77 15.58 1.25 3.90
N ILE A 78 16.49 1.50 2.97
CA ILE A 78 17.69 0.66 2.80
C ILE A 78 18.68 1.10 3.87
N VAL A 79 19.07 0.18 4.74
CA VAL A 79 20.03 0.46 5.80
C VAL A 79 21.10 -0.61 5.79
N ASN A 80 22.18 -0.38 5.07
CA ASN A 80 23.41 -1.11 5.38
C ASN A 80 23.99 -0.51 6.66
N ASP A 81 23.53 -1.02 7.79
CA ASP A 81 24.00 -0.66 9.14
C ASP A 81 25.51 -0.82 9.20
N LEU A 82 26.29 0.27 9.06
CA LEU A 82 27.65 0.35 9.59
C LEU A 82 28.04 1.79 9.92
N LYS A 83 27.36 2.40 10.91
CA LYS A 83 28.06 3.39 11.74
C LYS A 83 29.07 2.73 12.69
N GLU A 84 28.99 1.41 12.95
CA GLU A 84 29.82 0.78 14.00
C GLU A 84 31.07 0.02 13.57
N GLN A 85 31.24 -0.44 12.34
CA GLN A 85 32.55 -0.95 11.88
C GLN A 85 32.66 -0.82 10.37
N GLN A 86 33.52 0.07 9.86
CA GLN A 86 34.05 -0.07 8.50
C GLN A 86 34.79 -1.41 8.38
N LYS A 87 34.06 -2.51 8.19
CA LYS A 87 34.65 -3.76 7.73
C LYS A 87 35.06 -3.54 6.28
N LYS A 88 36.36 -3.69 6.00
CA LYS A 88 36.88 -3.75 4.62
C LYS A 88 35.97 -4.67 3.79
N GLY A 89 35.35 -4.12 2.74
CA GLY A 89 34.52 -4.87 1.80
C GLY A 89 33.00 -4.75 1.95
N VAL A 90 32.48 -4.00 2.93
CA VAL A 90 31.02 -3.77 3.06
C VAL A 90 30.62 -2.39 2.51
N LEU A 91 29.58 -2.35 1.67
CA LEU A 91 29.03 -1.13 1.05
C LEU A 91 28.35 -0.23 2.09
N SER A 92 28.62 1.08 2.03
CA SER A 92 27.89 2.09 2.81
C SER A 92 26.40 2.16 2.40
N SER A 93 25.53 2.77 3.20
CA SER A 93 24.12 2.97 2.81
C SER A 93 23.97 3.75 1.50
N ASP A 94 24.80 4.78 1.27
CA ASP A 94 24.74 5.59 0.05
C ASP A 94 25.22 4.78 -1.16
N ASP A 95 26.32 4.03 -1.02
CA ASP A 95 26.80 3.15 -2.10
C ASP A 95 25.85 1.99 -2.36
N ALA A 96 25.19 1.47 -1.31
CA ALA A 96 24.16 0.45 -1.40
C ALA A 96 22.93 0.96 -2.18
N ILE A 97 22.50 2.20 -1.94
CA ILE A 97 21.43 2.85 -2.71
C ILE A 97 21.84 2.99 -4.17
N VAL A 98 23.05 3.49 -4.45
CA VAL A 98 23.55 3.65 -5.82
C VAL A 98 23.65 2.30 -6.54
N LYS A 99 24.27 1.30 -5.89
CA LYS A 99 24.41 -0.07 -6.43
C LYS A 99 23.05 -0.67 -6.75
N ALA A 100 22.10 -0.55 -5.82
CA ALA A 100 20.76 -1.10 -6.00
C ALA A 100 19.99 -0.40 -7.14
N GLN A 101 20.20 0.90 -7.35
CA GLN A 101 19.67 1.64 -8.50
C GLN A 101 20.32 1.23 -9.83
N THR A 102 21.62 0.93 -9.84
CA THR A 102 22.36 0.61 -11.07
C THR A 102 22.23 -0.84 -11.51
N GLU A 103 22.12 -1.77 -10.56
CA GLU A 103 22.10 -3.21 -10.84
C GLU A 103 20.67 -3.78 -10.92
N ASP A 104 19.64 -2.97 -10.64
CA ASP A 104 18.23 -3.40 -10.61
C ASP A 104 17.96 -4.57 -9.64
N VAL A 105 18.82 -4.75 -8.62
CA VAL A 105 18.77 -5.82 -7.58
C VAL A 105 17.86 -5.41 -6.42
N LEU A 106 16.96 -4.48 -6.67
CA LEU A 106 15.99 -4.07 -5.67
C LEU A 106 14.87 -5.12 -5.58
N PRO A 107 14.31 -5.38 -4.38
CA PRO A 107 13.02 -6.07 -4.29
C PRO A 107 12.01 -5.38 -5.22
N GLN A 108 10.94 -6.05 -5.66
CA GLN A 108 9.93 -5.44 -6.56
C GLN A 108 9.08 -4.32 -5.89
N TRP A 109 9.63 -3.49 -5.01
CA TRP A 109 8.94 -2.38 -4.35
C TRP A 109 8.50 -1.25 -5.29
N GLU A 110 8.82 -1.32 -6.60
CA GLU A 110 8.22 -0.43 -7.60
C GLU A 110 6.69 -0.57 -7.55
N THR A 111 6.16 -1.80 -7.44
CA THR A 111 4.71 -2.00 -7.38
C THR A 111 4.10 -1.44 -6.10
N GLU A 112 4.74 -1.65 -4.96
CA GLU A 112 4.26 -1.11 -3.69
C GLU A 112 4.38 0.41 -3.62
N GLU A 113 5.43 1.02 -4.20
CA GLU A 113 5.54 2.47 -4.31
C GLU A 113 4.49 3.05 -5.25
N LEU A 114 4.18 2.38 -6.36
CA LEU A 114 3.08 2.79 -7.23
C LEU A 114 1.75 2.78 -6.44
N LEU A 115 1.52 1.75 -5.62
CA LEU A 115 0.32 1.69 -4.79
C LEU A 115 0.32 2.73 -3.65
N GLN A 116 1.47 3.05 -3.06
CA GLN A 116 1.63 4.16 -2.13
C GLN A 116 1.18 5.48 -2.76
N ARG A 117 1.72 5.78 -3.94
CA ARG A 117 1.41 7.00 -4.70
C ARG A 117 -0.04 7.01 -5.14
N ALA A 118 -0.59 5.86 -5.52
CA ALA A 118 -2.00 5.73 -5.84
C ALA A 118 -2.88 6.10 -4.64
N SER A 119 -2.64 5.49 -3.47
CA SER A 119 -3.38 5.81 -2.25
C SER A 119 -3.22 7.27 -1.83
N ALA A 120 -2.03 7.86 -1.98
CA ALA A 120 -1.79 9.27 -1.72
C ALA A 120 -2.61 10.17 -2.67
N ALA A 121 -2.62 9.84 -3.97
CA ALA A 121 -3.43 10.55 -4.95
C ALA A 121 -4.93 10.45 -4.66
N ALA A 122 -5.41 9.25 -4.31
CA ALA A 122 -6.81 9.02 -3.92
C ALA A 122 -7.20 9.79 -2.65
N HIS A 123 -6.30 9.90 -1.65
CA HIS A 123 -6.51 10.73 -0.44
C HIS A 123 -6.75 12.20 -0.78
N HIS A 124 -6.10 12.69 -1.84
CA HIS A 124 -6.30 14.03 -2.39
C HIS A 124 -7.41 14.10 -3.45
N LYS A 125 -8.23 13.06 -3.58
CA LYS A 125 -9.31 12.93 -4.59
C LYS A 125 -8.83 13.02 -6.03
N ASN A 126 -7.53 12.84 -6.28
CA ASN A 126 -6.96 12.73 -7.62
C ASN A 126 -7.08 11.29 -8.13
N PHE A 127 -8.31 10.85 -8.40
CA PHE A 127 -8.62 9.48 -8.80
C PHE A 127 -8.01 9.11 -10.16
N LYS A 128 -7.83 10.08 -11.07
CA LYS A 128 -7.17 9.87 -12.36
C LYS A 128 -5.71 9.46 -12.18
N LEU A 129 -4.97 10.19 -11.34
CA LEU A 129 -3.58 9.84 -11.03
C LEU A 129 -3.51 8.51 -10.26
N SER A 130 -4.42 8.29 -9.32
CA SER A 130 -4.50 7.03 -8.59
C SER A 130 -4.69 5.84 -9.53
N ARG A 131 -5.62 5.94 -10.48
CA ARG A 131 -5.89 4.89 -11.48
C ARG A 131 -4.66 4.63 -12.35
N ALA A 132 -4.02 5.67 -12.88
CA ALA A 132 -2.81 5.51 -13.68
C ALA A 132 -1.68 4.77 -12.93
N MET A 133 -1.51 5.02 -11.62
CA MET A 133 -0.51 4.32 -10.80
C MET A 133 -0.89 2.87 -10.52
N VAL A 134 -2.18 2.58 -10.30
CA VAL A 134 -2.68 1.20 -10.14
C VAL A 134 -2.54 0.42 -11.44
N ASP A 135 -2.88 1.01 -12.58
CA ASP A 135 -2.76 0.37 -13.90
C ASP A 135 -1.29 0.04 -14.18
N LYS A 136 -0.37 0.98 -13.96
CA LYS A 136 1.07 0.72 -14.09
C LYS A 136 1.55 -0.40 -13.14
N CYS A 137 1.02 -0.46 -11.92
CA CYS A 137 1.33 -1.55 -10.99
C CYS A 137 0.89 -2.91 -11.54
N LEU A 138 -0.29 -2.98 -12.15
CA LEU A 138 -0.83 -4.20 -12.79
C LEU A 138 -0.14 -4.54 -14.11
N GLU A 139 0.41 -3.57 -14.84
CA GLU A 139 1.28 -3.84 -16.00
C GLU A 139 2.57 -4.57 -15.60
N ILE A 140 3.16 -4.16 -14.48
CA ILE A 140 4.40 -4.77 -13.95
C ILE A 140 4.09 -6.12 -13.28
N THR A 141 3.07 -6.15 -12.41
CA THR A 141 2.66 -7.35 -11.68
C THR A 141 1.14 -7.58 -11.84
N PRO A 142 0.72 -8.28 -12.90
CA PRO A 142 -0.70 -8.53 -13.19
C PRO A 142 -1.47 -9.28 -12.11
N LYS A 143 -0.76 -9.98 -11.22
CA LYS A 143 -1.33 -10.75 -10.10
C LYS A 143 -1.12 -10.07 -8.74
N HIS A 144 -0.95 -8.75 -8.69
CA HIS A 144 -0.75 -8.04 -7.43
C HIS A 144 -2.09 -7.83 -6.69
N PRO A 145 -2.35 -8.49 -5.55
CA PRO A 145 -3.66 -8.49 -4.91
C PRO A 145 -4.09 -7.10 -4.42
N ALA A 146 -3.18 -6.32 -3.83
CA ALA A 146 -3.49 -4.96 -3.38
C ALA A 146 -3.80 -3.99 -4.54
N ALA A 147 -3.25 -4.24 -5.73
CA ALA A 147 -3.52 -3.41 -6.89
C ALA A 147 -4.93 -3.68 -7.42
N TRP A 148 -5.34 -4.95 -7.48
CA TRP A 148 -6.73 -5.33 -7.76
C TRP A 148 -7.71 -4.78 -6.73
N TYR A 149 -7.36 -4.81 -5.44
CA TYR A 149 -8.19 -4.19 -4.40
C TYR A 149 -8.36 -2.67 -4.62
N ASN A 150 -7.26 -1.95 -4.86
CA ASN A 150 -7.30 -0.51 -5.13
C ASN A 150 -8.07 -0.18 -6.42
N LEU A 151 -7.96 -1.03 -7.45
CA LEU A 151 -8.74 -0.90 -8.68
C LEU A 151 -10.25 -1.05 -8.41
N GLY A 152 -10.63 -2.02 -7.57
CA GLY A 152 -12.02 -2.22 -7.13
C GLY A 152 -12.57 -1.02 -6.39
N TRP A 153 -11.76 -0.43 -5.50
CA TRP A 153 -12.12 0.79 -4.78
C TRP A 153 -12.32 1.99 -5.70
N LEU A 154 -11.40 2.21 -6.65
CA LEU A 154 -11.52 3.26 -7.64
C LEU A 154 -12.75 3.06 -8.54
N ALA A 155 -13.02 1.82 -8.98
CA ALA A 155 -14.19 1.51 -9.79
C ALA A 155 -15.51 1.71 -9.02
N THR A 156 -15.52 1.46 -7.70
CA THR A 156 -16.66 1.75 -6.83
C THR A 156 -16.92 3.25 -6.77
N ASN A 157 -15.86 4.05 -6.58
CA ASN A 157 -15.95 5.52 -6.58
C ASN A 157 -16.44 6.07 -7.93
N ASP A 158 -16.08 5.42 -9.04
CA ASP A 158 -16.53 5.78 -10.38
C ASP A 158 -17.96 5.28 -10.70
N GLY A 159 -18.61 4.55 -9.78
CA GLY A 159 -19.94 3.96 -9.98
C GLY A 159 -19.97 2.76 -10.93
N ASN A 160 -18.82 2.29 -11.40
CA ASN A 160 -18.72 1.11 -12.26
C ASN A 160 -18.69 -0.17 -11.40
N TYR A 161 -19.87 -0.53 -10.88
CA TYR A 161 -20.04 -1.69 -10.02
C TYR A 161 -19.62 -3.03 -10.66
N PRO A 162 -19.87 -3.30 -11.95
CA PRO A 162 -19.36 -4.52 -12.60
C PRO A 162 -17.83 -4.65 -12.52
N ALA A 163 -17.10 -3.58 -12.87
CA ALA A 163 -15.64 -3.58 -12.82
C ALA A 163 -15.13 -3.65 -11.36
N ALA A 164 -15.83 -3.01 -10.42
CA ALA A 164 -15.49 -3.08 -9.01
C ALA A 164 -15.60 -4.50 -8.45
N ILE A 165 -16.69 -5.20 -8.77
CA ILE A 165 -16.92 -6.58 -8.35
C ILE A 165 -15.81 -7.49 -8.89
N GLU A 166 -15.52 -7.42 -10.19
CA GLU A 166 -14.45 -8.22 -10.80
C GLU A 166 -13.10 -8.00 -10.11
N ALA A 167 -12.75 -6.73 -9.87
CA ALA A 167 -11.48 -6.37 -9.26
C ALA A 167 -11.37 -6.84 -7.79
N TYR A 168 -12.43 -6.70 -6.99
CA TYR A 168 -12.45 -7.21 -5.61
C TYR A 168 -12.39 -8.74 -5.56
N GLN A 169 -13.12 -9.43 -6.43
CA GLN A 169 -13.07 -10.91 -6.51
C GLN A 169 -11.67 -11.40 -6.89
N LYS A 170 -11.01 -10.73 -7.86
CA LYS A 170 -9.60 -11.03 -8.19
C LYS A 170 -8.67 -10.80 -7.00
N ALA A 171 -8.85 -9.70 -6.26
CA ALA A 171 -8.05 -9.43 -5.07
C ALA A 171 -8.18 -10.54 -4.02
N GLN A 172 -9.41 -10.98 -3.73
CA GLN A 172 -9.69 -12.07 -2.78
C GLN A 172 -9.15 -13.42 -3.27
N ALA A 173 -9.26 -13.72 -4.56
CA ALA A 173 -8.72 -14.96 -5.13
C ALA A 173 -7.18 -15.03 -5.07
N LEU A 174 -6.52 -13.87 -5.05
CA LEU A 174 -5.06 -13.77 -5.00
C LEU A 174 -4.52 -13.71 -3.56
N SER A 175 -5.29 -13.19 -2.59
CA SER A 175 -4.88 -13.14 -1.18
C SER A 175 -6.06 -12.96 -0.23
N ASP A 176 -5.96 -13.62 0.92
CA ASP A 176 -6.88 -13.50 2.05
C ASP A 176 -6.71 -12.22 2.89
N ASP A 177 -5.71 -11.40 2.59
CA ASP A 177 -5.32 -10.20 3.35
C ASP A 177 -6.24 -9.00 3.15
N PHE A 178 -7.28 -9.13 2.31
CA PHE A 178 -8.22 -8.05 1.99
C PHE A 178 -9.65 -8.38 2.42
N PRO A 179 -9.92 -8.58 3.72
CA PRO A 179 -11.29 -8.83 4.17
C PRO A 179 -12.21 -7.67 3.82
N SER A 180 -11.72 -6.42 3.81
CA SER A 180 -12.48 -5.25 3.37
C SER A 180 -13.02 -5.37 1.93
N ALA A 181 -12.46 -6.24 1.09
CA ALA A 181 -13.01 -6.52 -0.24
C ALA A 181 -14.40 -7.14 -0.14
N ALA A 182 -14.61 -8.10 0.78
CA ALA A 182 -15.91 -8.71 1.05
C ALA A 182 -16.92 -7.68 1.57
N LEU A 183 -16.49 -6.79 2.46
CA LEU A 183 -17.33 -5.71 2.96
C LEU A 183 -17.79 -4.77 1.84
N ASN A 184 -16.86 -4.37 0.95
CA ASN A 184 -17.18 -3.49 -0.18
C ASN A 184 -18.07 -4.20 -1.21
N LEU A 185 -17.84 -5.48 -1.50
CA LEU A 185 -18.73 -6.30 -2.32
C LEU A 185 -20.14 -6.35 -1.74
N GLY A 186 -20.28 -6.57 -0.43
CA GLY A 186 -21.58 -6.56 0.25
C GLY A 186 -22.34 -5.24 0.05
N HIS A 187 -21.65 -4.11 0.19
CA HIS A 187 -22.25 -2.79 -0.09
C HIS A 187 -22.66 -2.65 -1.56
N ILE A 188 -21.80 -3.03 -2.50
CA ILE A 188 -22.13 -2.96 -3.94
C ILE A 188 -23.34 -3.83 -4.27
N TYR A 189 -23.39 -5.07 -3.77
CA TYR A 189 -24.53 -5.95 -4.01
C TYR A 189 -25.83 -5.44 -3.39
N GLN A 190 -25.74 -4.82 -2.20
CA GLN A 190 -26.88 -4.16 -1.57
C GLN A 190 -27.40 -3.01 -2.44
N GLU A 191 -26.53 -2.16 -2.97
CA GLU A 191 -26.90 -1.07 -3.89
C GLU A 191 -27.50 -1.59 -5.21
N LEU A 192 -27.03 -2.74 -5.70
CA LEU A 192 -27.59 -3.42 -6.87
C LEU A 192 -28.89 -4.18 -6.59
N GLY A 193 -29.38 -4.21 -5.35
CA GLY A 193 -30.56 -4.97 -4.94
C GLY A 193 -30.37 -6.49 -4.91
N LYS A 194 -29.12 -6.96 -5.01
CA LYS A 194 -28.74 -8.38 -4.93
C LYS A 194 -28.54 -8.78 -3.47
N TYR A 195 -29.63 -8.80 -2.71
CA TYR A 195 -29.58 -8.92 -1.25
C TYR A 195 -28.96 -10.24 -0.76
N GLN A 196 -29.16 -11.37 -1.46
CA GLN A 196 -28.51 -12.62 -1.08
C GLN A 196 -26.99 -12.56 -1.24
N ASP A 197 -26.50 -12.10 -2.41
CA ASP A 197 -25.07 -11.90 -2.64
C ASP A 197 -24.44 -10.93 -1.62
N ALA A 198 -25.21 -9.90 -1.22
CA ALA A 198 -24.79 -8.96 -0.18
C ALA A 198 -24.66 -9.65 1.19
N ILE A 199 -25.64 -10.46 1.59
CA ILE A 199 -25.60 -11.23 2.83
C ILE A 199 -24.39 -12.17 2.84
N ASP A 200 -24.13 -12.88 1.74
CA ASP A 200 -23.02 -13.83 1.64
C ASP A 200 -21.67 -13.09 1.80
N ALA A 201 -21.50 -11.96 1.11
CA ALA A 201 -20.28 -11.15 1.21
C ALA A 201 -20.09 -10.53 2.60
N PHE A 202 -21.15 -10.01 3.23
CA PHE A 202 -21.06 -9.50 4.61
C PHE A 202 -20.79 -10.62 5.62
N THR A 203 -21.34 -11.82 5.40
CA THR A 203 -21.11 -12.98 6.28
C THR A 203 -19.65 -13.42 6.18
N GLN A 204 -19.09 -13.52 4.97
CA GLN A 204 -17.67 -13.79 4.78
C GLN A 204 -16.76 -12.76 5.51
N PHE A 205 -17.14 -11.48 5.51
CA PHE A 205 -16.43 -10.47 6.29
C PHE A 205 -16.56 -10.68 7.81
N LEU A 206 -17.77 -11.01 8.28
CA LEU A 206 -18.07 -11.25 9.69
C LEU A 206 -17.39 -12.51 10.24
N ASP A 207 -17.08 -13.51 9.41
CA ASP A 207 -16.29 -14.67 9.84
C ASP A 207 -14.91 -14.25 10.37
N LYS A 208 -14.30 -13.24 9.75
CA LYS A 208 -13.02 -12.64 10.19
C LYS A 208 -13.23 -11.58 11.29
N TYR A 209 -14.35 -10.85 11.25
CA TYR A 209 -14.67 -9.77 12.20
C TYR A 209 -16.08 -9.88 12.81
N PRO A 210 -16.32 -10.86 13.71
CA PRO A 210 -17.67 -11.20 14.16
C PRO A 210 -18.37 -10.11 14.97
N LYS A 211 -17.63 -9.11 15.47
CA LYS A 211 -18.15 -7.98 16.25
C LYS A 211 -18.36 -6.71 15.42
N HIS A 212 -18.24 -6.76 14.10
CA HIS A 212 -18.38 -5.58 13.24
C HIS A 212 -19.86 -5.16 13.07
N ALA A 213 -20.30 -4.21 13.91
CA ALA A 213 -21.70 -3.81 14.01
C ALA A 213 -22.35 -3.35 12.70
N VAL A 214 -21.60 -2.66 11.83
CA VAL A 214 -22.12 -2.16 10.55
C VAL A 214 -22.46 -3.32 9.61
N ALA A 215 -21.57 -4.31 9.49
CA ALA A 215 -21.80 -5.45 8.62
C ALA A 215 -23.00 -6.28 9.10
N SER A 216 -23.10 -6.53 10.42
CA SER A 216 -24.26 -7.22 11.00
C SER A 216 -25.58 -6.45 10.85
N ARG A 217 -25.54 -5.12 10.81
CA ARG A 217 -26.72 -4.30 10.48
C ARG A 217 -27.09 -4.45 9.01
N CYS A 218 -26.14 -4.37 8.09
CA CYS A 218 -26.39 -4.53 6.66
C CYS A 218 -26.98 -5.91 6.32
N VAL A 219 -26.52 -6.99 6.97
CA VAL A 219 -27.15 -8.32 6.83
C VAL A 219 -28.63 -8.31 7.23
N ARG A 220 -28.96 -7.73 8.39
CA ARG A 220 -30.36 -7.63 8.85
C ARG A 220 -31.22 -6.78 7.91
N GLU A 221 -30.67 -5.71 7.37
CA GLU A 221 -31.36 -4.86 6.38
C GLU A 221 -31.64 -5.63 5.08
N CYS A 222 -30.66 -6.38 4.59
CA CYS A 222 -30.81 -7.22 3.40
C CYS A 222 -31.88 -8.31 3.61
N LYS A 223 -31.87 -9.01 4.75
CA LYS A 223 -32.90 -10.01 5.09
C LYS A 223 -34.30 -9.43 5.11
N LYS A 224 -34.48 -8.28 5.79
CA LYS A 224 -35.75 -7.55 5.81
C LYS A 224 -36.23 -7.18 4.41
N LYS A 225 -35.32 -6.81 3.50
CA LYS A 225 -35.65 -6.49 2.10
C LYS A 225 -36.06 -7.72 1.29
N MET A 226 -35.57 -8.90 1.66
CA MET A 226 -35.97 -10.20 1.09
C MET A 226 -37.27 -10.75 1.69
N GLY A 227 -37.69 -10.25 2.84
CA GLY A 227 -38.87 -10.75 3.57
C GLY A 227 -38.55 -11.89 4.55
N GLU A 228 -37.28 -12.03 4.92
CA GLU A 228 -36.76 -12.93 5.96
C GLU A 228 -36.53 -12.19 7.29
#